data_AF-A0A7J4JKW6-F1
#
_entry.id   AF-A0A7J4JKW6-F1
#
_cell.length_a   1.000
_cell.length_b   1.000
_cell.length_c   1.000
_cell.angle_alpha   90.00
_cell.angle_beta   90.00
_cell.angle_gamma   90.00
#
_symmetry.space_group_name_H-M   'P 1'
#
loop_
_entity.id
_entity.type
_entity.pdbx_description
1 polymer ?
#
loop_
_entity_poly.entity_id
_entity_poly.type
_entity_poly.pdbx_seq_one_letter_code
_entity_poly.pdbx_strand_id
1 'polypeptide(L)'
;MNVALRGKTKQILETMVQDGYANTQSEAIRLAIVHFGNEYLDEETLVNRKLDAIDKEISEGKRRLLTPEQALGAHAKHLKG
;
A
#
# COMPACT_ATOMS: atom_id res chain seq x y z
N MET A 1 0.13 6.80 18.40
CA MET A 1 1.19 6.65 17.38
C MET A 1 2.25 7.70 17.67
N ASN A 2 3.50 7.32 17.91
CA ASN A 2 4.57 8.28 18.19
C ASN A 2 5.52 8.30 16.99
N VAL A 3 5.51 9.39 16.21
CA VAL A 3 6.29 9.51 14.97
C VAL A 3 7.35 10.59 15.18
N ALA A 4 8.62 10.23 15.00
CA ALA A 4 9.72 11.16 15.11
C ALA A 4 9.88 11.97 13.81
N LEU A 5 9.32 13.18 13.79
CA LEU A 5 9.46 14.11 12.67
C LEU A 5 10.77 14.90 12.80
N ARG A 6 11.59 14.92 11.74
CA ARG A 6 12.90 15.58 11.74
C ARG A 6 13.12 16.40 10.47
N GLY A 7 13.99 17.40 10.56
CA GLY A 7 14.42 18.21 9.43
C GLY A 7 13.26 18.85 8.67
N LYS A 8 13.32 18.79 7.34
CA LYS A 8 12.36 19.47 6.44
C LYS A 8 10.92 19.01 6.62
N THR A 9 10.68 17.75 6.96
CA THR A 9 9.32 17.23 7.22
C THR A 9 8.67 17.91 8.41
N LYS A 10 9.44 18.17 9.48
CA LYS A 10 8.94 18.90 10.65
C LYS A 10 8.57 20.34 10.29
N GLN A 11 9.43 21.02 9.50
CA GLN A 11 9.18 22.39 9.05
C GLN A 11 7.90 22.49 8.21
N ILE A 12 7.70 21.57 7.25
CA ILE A 12 6.49 21.55 6.42
C ILE A 12 5.23 21.41 7.26
N LEU A 13 5.23 20.48 8.22
CA LEU A 13 4.07 20.24 9.09
C LEU A 13 3.82 21.42 10.04
N GLU A 14 4.87 22.10 10.50
CA GLU A 14 4.74 23.33 11.30
C GLU A 14 4.15 24.48 10.47
N THR A 15 4.59 24.67 9.23
CA THR A 15 4.02 25.65 8.30
C THR A 15 2.54 25.36 8.02
N MET A 16 2.16 24.09 7.80
CA MET A 16 0.77 23.72 7.61
C MET A 16 -0.14 24.11 8.79
N VAL A 17 0.39 24.03 10.01
CA VAL A 17 -0.36 24.44 11.21
C VAL A 17 -0.38 25.97 11.35
N GLN A 18 0.76 26.63 11.13
CA GLN A 18 0.87 28.09 11.24
C GLN A 18 -0.01 28.82 10.22
N ASP A 19 -0.09 28.31 9.00
CA ASP A 19 -0.88 28.91 7.92
C ASP A 19 -2.38 28.53 7.99
N GLY A 20 -2.78 27.73 8.98
CA GLY A 20 -4.17 27.36 9.22
C GLY A 20 -4.72 26.24 8.33
N TYR A 21 -3.89 25.52 7.58
CA TYR A 21 -4.31 24.32 6.85
C TYR A 21 -4.69 23.17 7.78
N ALA A 22 -4.16 23.15 9.02
CA ALA A 22 -4.47 22.18 10.05
C ALA A 22 -4.44 22.83 11.44
N ASN A 23 -5.29 22.37 12.37
CA ASN A 23 -5.29 22.89 13.74
C ASN A 23 -4.19 22.25 14.61
N THR A 24 -3.71 21.07 14.23
CA THR A 24 -2.68 20.32 14.99
C THR A 24 -1.71 19.61 14.06
N GLN A 25 -0.52 19.28 14.56
CA GLN A 25 0.45 18.47 13.81
C GLN A 25 -0.13 17.10 13.42
N SER A 26 -0.95 16.48 14.27
CA SER A 26 -1.59 15.20 13.95
C SER A 26 -2.60 15.33 12.80
N GLU A 27 -3.30 16.44 12.72
CA GLU A 27 -4.20 16.74 11.61
C GLU A 27 -3.43 17.03 10.32
N ALA A 28 -2.33 17.79 10.39
CA ALA A 28 -1.45 18.03 9.24
C ALA A 28 -0.89 16.71 8.66
N ILE A 29 -0.48 15.76 9.53
CA ILE A 29 -0.03 14.42 9.10
C ILE A 29 -1.16 13.66 8.39
N ARG A 30 -2.38 13.68 8.93
CA ARG A 30 -3.52 13.01 8.31
C ARG A 30 -3.84 13.59 6.94
N LEU A 31 -3.85 14.91 6.80
CA LEU A 31 -4.06 15.58 5.51
C LEU A 31 -2.98 15.19 4.50
N ALA A 32 -1.72 15.18 4.91
CA ALA A 32 -0.61 14.78 4.05
C ALA A 32 -0.75 13.31 3.57
N ILE A 33 -1.16 12.40 4.45
CA ILE A 33 -1.40 10.98 4.09
C ILE A 33 -2.57 10.85 3.11
N VAL A 34 -3.68 11.55 3.35
CA VAL A 34 -4.84 11.53 2.45
C VAL A 34 -4.48 12.09 1.08
N HIS A 35 -3.78 13.22 1.04
CA HIS A 35 -3.30 13.82 -0.20
C HIS A 35 -2.33 12.89 -0.94
N PHE A 36 -1.40 12.27 -0.22
CA PHE A 36 -0.50 11.29 -0.82
C PHE A 36 -1.28 10.12 -1.42
N GLY A 37 -2.28 9.62 -0.71
CA GLY A 37 -3.19 8.59 -1.20
C GLY A 37 -3.86 9.00 -2.52
N ASN A 38 -4.49 10.17 -2.54
CA ASN A 38 -5.23 10.62 -3.72
C ASN A 38 -4.35 10.86 -4.95
N GLU A 39 -3.12 11.35 -4.76
CA GLU A 39 -2.25 11.72 -5.90
C GLU A 39 -1.35 10.58 -6.38
N TYR A 40 -0.96 9.67 -5.49
CA TYR A 40 0.10 8.70 -5.78
C TYR A 40 -0.36 7.24 -5.64
N LEU A 41 -1.51 6.99 -5.01
CA LEU A 41 -2.09 5.65 -4.89
C LEU A 41 -3.25 5.48 -5.88
N ASP A 42 -2.91 5.61 -7.16
CA ASP A 42 -3.80 5.16 -8.24
C ASP A 42 -3.97 3.63 -8.17
N GLU A 43 -5.22 3.18 -8.05
CA GLU A 43 -5.55 1.77 -7.81
C GLU A 43 -5.04 0.89 -8.95
N GLU A 44 -5.20 1.32 -10.19
CA GLU A 44 -4.73 0.60 -11.37
C GLU A 44 -3.21 0.42 -11.34
N THR A 45 -2.46 1.51 -11.11
CA THR A 45 -1.00 1.47 -10.96
C THR A 45 -0.55 0.57 -9.82
N LEU A 46 -1.25 0.58 -8.68
CA LEU A 46 -0.92 -0.26 -7.53
C LEU A 46 -1.18 -1.74 -7.80
N VAL A 47 -2.30 -2.08 -8.45
CA VAL A 47 -2.62 -3.44 -8.87
C VAL A 47 -1.56 -3.94 -9.83
N ASN A 48 -1.20 -3.14 -10.84
CA ASN A 48 -0.18 -3.50 -11.82
C ASN A 48 1.18 -3.74 -11.15
N ARG A 49 1.64 -2.85 -10.27
CA ARG A 49 2.90 -3.06 -9.51
C ARG A 49 2.88 -4.32 -8.67
N LYS A 50 1.74 -4.66 -8.08
CA LYS A 50 1.58 -5.89 -7.29
C LYS A 50 1.65 -7.12 -8.18
N LEU A 51 0.99 -7.11 -9.33
CA LEU A 51 1.05 -8.20 -10.30
C LEU A 51 2.47 -8.39 -10.84
N ASP A 52 3.16 -7.30 -11.21
CA ASP A 52 4.56 -7.34 -11.66
C ASP A 52 5.49 -7.96 -10.61
N ALA A 53 5.29 -7.63 -9.32
CA ALA A 53 6.06 -8.21 -8.24
C ALA A 53 5.79 -9.72 -8.08
N ILE A 54 4.53 -10.15 -8.26
CA ILE A 54 4.15 -11.56 -8.22
C ILE A 54 4.80 -12.31 -9.40
N ASP A 55 4.73 -11.76 -10.60
CA ASP A 55 5.33 -12.35 -11.80
C ASP A 55 6.84 -12.45 -11.67
N LYS A 56 7.49 -11.42 -11.11
CA LYS A 56 8.91 -11.46 -10.78
C LYS A 56 9.21 -12.58 -9.79
N GLU A 57 8.45 -12.71 -8.70
CA GLU A 57 8.63 -13.79 -7.71
C GLU A 57 8.42 -15.19 -8.33
N ILE A 58 7.50 -15.33 -9.28
CA ILE A 58 7.30 -16.57 -10.04
C ILE A 58 8.53 -16.85 -10.93
N SER A 59 9.01 -15.84 -11.67
CA SER A 59 10.19 -15.97 -12.55
C SER A 59 11.48 -16.31 -11.78
N GLU A 60 11.62 -15.80 -10.56
CA GLU A 60 12.74 -16.09 -9.66
C GLU A 60 12.56 -17.44 -8.92
N GLY A 61 11.46 -18.16 -9.15
CA GLY A 61 11.14 -19.43 -8.50
C GLY A 61 10.78 -19.32 -7.02
N LYS A 62 10.58 -18.10 -6.50
CA LYS A 62 10.17 -17.83 -5.11
C LYS A 62 8.69 -18.12 -4.88
N ARG A 63 7.87 -18.08 -5.93
CA ARG A 63 6.47 -18.55 -5.94
C ARG A 63 6.25 -19.65 -6.96
N ARG A 64 5.35 -20.57 -6.64
CA ARG A 64 4.83 -21.57 -7.58
C ARG A 64 3.41 -21.20 -7.98
N LEU A 65 3.15 -21.29 -9.28
CA LEU A 65 1.79 -21.31 -9.80
C LEU A 65 1.17 -22.67 -9.48
N LEU A 66 -0.01 -22.65 -8.88
CA LEU A 66 -0.78 -23.85 -8.57
C LEU A 66 -1.91 -23.99 -9.59
N THR A 67 -2.13 -25.21 -10.06
CA THR A 67 -3.38 -25.57 -10.75
C THR A 67 -4.57 -25.47 -9.77
N PRO A 68 -5.80 -25.30 -10.26
CA PRO A 68 -6.99 -25.28 -9.41
C PRO A 68 -7.09 -26.47 -8.46
N GLU A 69 -6.74 -27.67 -8.93
CA GLU A 69 -6.72 -28.90 -8.14
C GLU A 69 -5.67 -28.86 -7.04
N GLN A 70 -4.47 -28.33 -7.34
CA GLN A 70 -3.41 -28.14 -6.35
C GLN A 70 -3.76 -27.08 -5.31
N ALA A 71 -4.41 -25.99 -5.72
CA ALA A 71 -4.85 -24.93 -4.82
C ALA A 71 -5.94 -25.42 -3.86
N LEU A 72 -6.84 -26.28 -4.33
CA LEU A 72 -7.92 -26.84 -3.53
C LEU A 72 -7.48 -28.00 -2.62
N GLY A 73 -6.35 -28.64 -2.92
CA GLY A 73 -5.79 -29.73 -2.10
C GLY A 73 -6.83 -30.81 -1.80
N ALA A 74 -7.11 -31.05 -0.51
CA ALA A 74 -8.08 -32.06 -0.07
C ALA A 74 -9.54 -31.79 -0.51
N HIS A 75 -9.84 -30.56 -0.94
CA HIS A 75 -11.17 -30.16 -1.42
C HIS A 75 -11.33 -30.31 -2.93
N ALA A 76 -10.29 -30.68 -3.68
CA ALA A 76 -10.36 -30.91 -5.13
C ALA A 76 -11.40 -31.99 -5.50
N LYS A 77 -11.73 -32.90 -4.57
CA LYS A 77 -12.81 -33.89 -4.71
C LYS A 77 -14.20 -33.29 -5.00
N HIS A 78 -14.41 -32.01 -4.69
CA HIS A 78 -15.68 -31.31 -4.90
C HIS A 78 -15.77 -30.58 -6.25
N LEU A 79 -14.69 -30.54 -7.05
CA LEU A 79 -14.70 -29.94 -8.39
C LEU A 79 -15.33 -30.83 -9.47
N LYS A 80 -15.45 -32.14 -9.22
CA LYS A 80 -16.14 -33.06 -10.14
C LYS A 80 -17.65 -32.95 -9.92
N GLY A 81 -18.23 -31.93 -10.53
CA GLY A 81 -19.68 -31.70 -10.68
C GLY A 81 -19.98 -31.37 -12.12
#